data_AF-A0AAV8VHR8-F1
#
_entry.id   AF-A0AAV8VHR8-F1
#
_cell.length_a   1.000
_cell.length_b   1.000
_cell.length_c   1.000
_cell.angle_alpha   90.00
_cell.angle_beta   90.00
_cell.angle_gamma   90.00
#
_symmetry.space_group_name_H-M   'P 1'
#
loop_
_entity.id
_entity.type
_entity.pdbx_description
1 polymer ?
#
loop_
_entity_poly.entity_id
_entity_poly.type
_entity_poly.pdbx_seq_one_letter_code
_entity_poly.pdbx_strand_id
1 'polypeptide(L)'
;MKSSIRCIQANLQHAKAATYVLSRRFKEEQLDIAFIQEPWTSNTDRVNGLGNISEAGQRPAVTYRDVRGTDWGGYKISLQSELRTSLTTIKNRDEIDIANGQICSAIISAYHENTPLKTKQDNRGASWWNKKLDKKRKEVRRLFNRAKNSGNWDQYRSALTDYNKEIRRAKRESWRRFCESIKDVPRSTRIHKILSRSPVGECGSIKRPDGSYTDSGMETLQLLALNHFPGSLSLDDEQGTTPVAHDPYPGCREALRRAFQLRGVPDAAIPTLRASLSKNTQKQYNSTFVKWWKWCNDRKTSQL
;
A
#
# COMPACT_ATOMS: atom_id res chain seq x y z
N MET A 1 30.74 -31.10 29.73
CA MET A 1 30.43 -29.87 30.50
C MET A 1 28.99 -29.46 30.20
N LYS A 2 28.13 -29.30 31.21
CA LYS A 2 26.76 -28.80 30.99
C LYS A 2 26.81 -27.29 30.79
N SER A 3 26.41 -26.81 29.61
CA SER A 3 26.17 -25.38 29.40
C SER A 3 24.94 -24.97 30.20
N SER A 4 25.07 -23.96 31.06
CA SER A 4 23.96 -23.44 31.86
C SER A 4 23.23 -22.37 31.06
N ILE A 5 21.93 -22.57 30.82
CA ILE A 5 21.07 -21.60 30.13
C ILE A 5 20.80 -20.43 31.08
N ARG A 6 21.06 -19.20 30.62
CA ARG A 6 20.81 -17.96 31.35
C ARG A 6 19.46 -17.38 30.98
N CYS A 7 18.54 -17.37 31.93
CA CYS A 7 17.18 -16.89 31.73
C CYS A 7 16.91 -15.61 32.52
N ILE A 8 16.00 -14.77 32.03
CA ILE A 8 15.42 -13.64 32.78
C ILE A 8 13.90 -13.65 32.69
N GLN A 9 13.23 -13.23 33.76
CA GLN A 9 11.79 -12.99 33.77
C GLN A 9 11.53 -11.52 34.11
N ALA A 10 10.68 -10.87 33.32
CA ALA A 10 10.34 -9.46 33.51
C ALA A 10 8.90 -9.16 33.06
N ASN A 11 8.17 -8.40 33.87
CA ASN A 11 6.93 -7.74 33.45
C ASN A 11 7.29 -6.32 32.96
N LEU A 12 6.89 -5.98 31.75
CA LEU A 12 7.24 -4.71 31.10
C LEU A 12 6.13 -3.67 31.18
N GLN A 13 4.93 -4.01 31.66
CA GLN A 13 3.79 -3.10 31.84
C GLN A 13 3.50 -2.21 30.62
N HIS A 14 3.62 -2.78 29.43
CA HIS A 14 3.50 -2.08 28.14
C HIS A 14 4.47 -0.90 27.95
N ALA A 15 5.50 -0.78 28.80
CA ALA A 15 6.39 0.36 28.83
C ALA A 15 7.56 0.23 27.85
N LYS A 16 7.67 1.22 26.97
CA LYS A 16 8.77 1.35 26.00
C LYS A 16 10.15 1.40 26.67
N ALA A 17 10.27 2.11 27.79
CA ALA A 17 11.53 2.27 28.52
C ALA A 17 11.99 0.93 29.15
N ALA A 18 11.09 0.19 29.79
CA ALA A 18 11.37 -1.11 30.38
C ALA A 18 11.84 -2.11 29.31
N THR A 19 11.21 -2.08 28.14
CA THR A 19 11.59 -2.95 27.00
C THR A 19 12.99 -2.65 26.48
N TYR A 20 13.40 -1.38 26.46
CA TYR A 20 14.76 -0.98 26.06
C TYR A 20 15.81 -1.45 27.08
N VAL A 21 15.53 -1.29 28.38
CA VAL A 21 16.42 -1.77 29.45
C VAL A 21 16.58 -3.28 29.40
N LEU A 22 15.48 -4.03 29.25
CA LEU A 22 15.52 -5.48 29.08
C LEU A 22 16.37 -5.87 27.87
N SER A 23 16.19 -5.20 26.73
CA SER A 23 16.99 -5.45 25.51
C SER A 23 18.48 -5.21 25.71
N ARG A 24 18.84 -4.23 26.54
CA ARG A 24 20.23 -3.94 26.89
C ARG A 24 20.83 -5.01 27.79
N ARG A 25 20.10 -5.37 28.87
CA ARG A 25 20.50 -6.45 29.79
C ARG A 25 20.66 -7.78 29.09
N PHE A 26 19.76 -8.10 28.15
CA PHE A 26 19.85 -9.32 27.34
C PHE A 26 21.20 -9.45 26.62
N LYS A 27 21.78 -8.33 26.18
CA LYS A 27 23.11 -8.30 25.56
C LYS A 27 24.25 -8.28 26.56
N GLU A 28 24.18 -7.38 27.53
CA GLU A 28 25.24 -7.16 28.53
C GLU A 28 25.48 -8.42 29.38
N GLU A 29 24.39 -9.11 29.75
CA GLU A 29 24.42 -10.33 30.55
C GLU A 29 24.45 -11.60 29.67
N GLN A 30 24.45 -11.44 28.34
CA GLN A 30 24.42 -12.51 27.33
C GLN A 30 23.37 -13.59 27.64
N LEU A 31 22.14 -13.15 27.91
CA LEU A 31 21.05 -14.04 28.27
C LEU A 31 20.62 -14.88 27.05
N ASP A 32 20.15 -16.10 27.33
CA ASP A 32 19.69 -17.04 26.30
C ASP A 32 18.17 -16.93 26.10
N ILE A 33 17.41 -16.75 27.19
CA ILE A 33 15.93 -16.76 27.18
C ILE A 33 15.37 -15.64 28.06
N ALA A 34 14.32 -14.95 27.59
CA ALA A 34 13.57 -13.97 28.37
C ALA A 34 12.06 -14.29 28.40
N PHE A 35 11.50 -14.41 29.60
CA PHE A 35 10.07 -14.56 29.86
C PHE A 35 9.46 -13.18 30.12
N ILE A 36 8.69 -12.70 29.15
CA ILE A 36 8.15 -11.33 29.15
C ILE A 36 6.64 -11.35 29.40
N GLN A 37 6.20 -10.59 30.40
CA GLN A 37 4.78 -10.29 30.65
C GLN A 37 4.48 -8.84 30.28
N GLU A 38 3.26 -8.56 29.82
CA GLU A 38 2.78 -7.24 29.37
C GLU A 38 3.77 -6.50 28.45
N PRO A 39 4.16 -7.09 27.31
CA PRO A 39 5.11 -6.47 26.41
C PRO A 39 4.56 -5.17 25.81
N TRP A 40 5.45 -4.25 25.46
CA TRP A 40 5.09 -3.08 24.66
C TRP A 40 4.75 -3.50 23.22
N THR A 41 3.48 -3.45 22.84
CA THR A 41 2.98 -3.85 21.52
C THR A 41 2.52 -2.65 20.68
N SER A 42 2.49 -2.79 19.35
CA SER A 42 1.85 -1.83 18.43
C SER A 42 0.42 -2.26 18.12
N ASN A 43 -0.34 -1.40 17.42
CA ASN A 43 -1.69 -1.68 16.89
C ASN A 43 -1.78 -2.92 15.97
N THR A 44 -0.66 -3.57 15.67
CA THR A 44 -0.56 -4.82 14.89
C THR A 44 -0.22 -6.02 15.77
N ASP A 45 -0.44 -5.92 17.08
CA ASP A 45 -0.15 -6.92 18.11
C ASP A 45 1.30 -7.44 18.11
N ARG A 46 2.22 -6.62 17.62
CA ARG A 46 3.64 -6.96 17.49
C ARG A 46 4.42 -6.35 18.64
N VAL A 47 5.20 -7.16 19.34
CA VAL A 47 6.14 -6.69 20.37
C VAL A 47 7.20 -5.78 19.75
N ASN A 48 7.31 -4.57 20.28
CA ASN A 48 8.25 -3.55 19.83
C ASN A 48 9.46 -3.46 20.77
N GLY A 49 10.45 -2.64 20.42
CA GLY A 49 11.58 -2.33 21.33
C GLY A 49 12.67 -3.41 21.43
N LEU A 50 12.38 -4.66 21.05
CA LEU A 50 13.33 -5.79 21.03
C LEU A 50 14.16 -5.88 19.74
N GLY A 51 13.96 -4.96 18.78
CA GLY A 51 14.58 -5.01 17.45
C GLY A 51 16.10 -4.83 17.43
N ASN A 52 16.68 -4.36 18.55
CA ASN A 52 18.13 -4.24 18.70
C ASN A 52 18.78 -5.52 19.22
N ILE A 53 18.04 -6.55 19.63
CA ILE A 53 18.59 -7.79 20.21
C ILE A 53 19.27 -8.67 19.16
N SER A 54 18.98 -8.47 17.87
CA SER A 54 19.81 -9.02 16.80
C SER A 54 21.19 -8.35 16.79
N GLU A 55 22.23 -9.17 16.76
CA GLU A 55 23.64 -8.83 16.61
C GLU A 55 23.91 -7.61 15.72
N ALA A 56 24.99 -6.90 16.05
CA ALA A 56 25.60 -5.89 15.20
C ALA A 56 26.12 -6.53 13.90
N GLY A 57 25.21 -6.72 12.95
CA GLY A 57 25.48 -7.15 11.58
C GLY A 57 24.21 -6.91 10.77
N GLN A 58 24.33 -6.54 9.49
CA GLN A 58 23.18 -6.56 8.59
C GLN A 58 22.36 -7.84 8.86
N ARG A 59 21.03 -7.73 9.04
CA ARG A 59 20.17 -8.91 9.03
C ARG A 59 20.60 -9.76 7.83
N PRO A 60 21.12 -10.98 8.03
CA PRO A 60 21.50 -11.81 6.90
C PRO A 60 20.25 -11.97 6.06
N ALA A 61 20.41 -11.75 4.77
CA ALA A 61 19.29 -11.80 3.86
C ALA A 61 18.63 -13.17 4.01
N VAL A 62 17.34 -13.20 4.34
CA VAL A 62 16.64 -14.46 4.65
C VAL A 62 16.68 -15.32 3.39
N THR A 63 17.52 -16.35 3.39
CA THR A 63 17.62 -17.32 2.32
C THR A 63 16.53 -18.36 2.48
N TYR A 64 15.99 -18.84 1.36
CA TYR A 64 15.01 -19.92 1.34
C TYR A 64 15.27 -20.80 0.10
N ARG A 65 14.93 -22.07 0.19
CA ARG A 65 14.93 -22.98 -0.95
C ARG A 65 13.53 -23.05 -1.54
N ASP A 66 13.41 -22.88 -2.85
CA ASP A 66 12.13 -22.90 -3.56
C ASP A 66 11.89 -24.29 -4.13
N VAL A 67 11.04 -25.06 -3.45
CA VAL A 67 10.72 -26.45 -3.82
C VAL A 67 10.23 -26.56 -5.27
N ARG A 68 9.52 -25.55 -5.77
CA ARG A 68 8.97 -25.55 -7.14
C ARG A 68 10.03 -25.32 -8.21
N GLY A 69 11.17 -24.76 -7.85
CA GLY A 69 12.30 -24.49 -8.75
C GLY A 69 13.41 -25.54 -8.67
N THR A 70 13.17 -26.66 -7.99
CA THR A 70 14.12 -27.77 -7.85
C THR A 70 14.28 -28.48 -9.20
N ASP A 71 15.53 -28.78 -9.59
CA ASP A 71 15.78 -29.69 -10.70
C ASP A 71 15.54 -31.14 -10.25
N TRP A 72 14.33 -31.64 -10.49
CA TRP A 72 13.95 -33.01 -10.14
C TRP A 72 14.68 -34.07 -10.98
N GLY A 73 15.14 -33.72 -12.18
CA GLY A 73 15.91 -34.63 -13.05
C GLY A 73 17.31 -34.84 -12.49
N GLY A 74 18.02 -33.75 -12.18
CA GLY A 74 19.31 -33.77 -11.51
C GLY A 74 19.24 -34.41 -10.12
N TYR A 75 18.21 -34.08 -9.33
CA TYR A 75 17.97 -34.67 -8.01
C TYR A 75 17.92 -36.20 -8.05
N LYS A 76 17.19 -36.77 -9.01
CA LYS A 76 17.08 -38.23 -9.14
C LYS A 76 18.42 -38.89 -9.42
N ILE A 77 19.25 -38.25 -10.25
CA ILE A 77 20.58 -38.77 -10.61
C ILE A 77 21.54 -38.66 -9.42
N SER A 78 21.62 -37.49 -8.77
CA SER A 78 22.44 -37.29 -7.56
C SER A 78 22.05 -38.27 -6.45
N LEU A 79 20.75 -38.38 -6.15
CA LEU A 79 20.25 -39.28 -5.11
C LEU A 79 20.58 -40.74 -5.41
N GLN A 80 20.40 -41.18 -6.66
CA GLN A 80 20.69 -42.56 -7.05
C GLN A 80 22.19 -42.88 -6.95
N SER A 81 23.06 -41.91 -7.24
CA SER A 81 24.49 -42.04 -7.05
C SER A 81 24.85 -42.14 -5.56
N GLU A 82 24.35 -41.22 -4.73
CA GLU A 82 24.66 -41.18 -3.30
C GLU A 82 24.13 -42.40 -2.54
N LEU A 83 22.94 -42.90 -2.87
CA LEU A 83 22.39 -44.12 -2.28
C LEU A 83 23.21 -45.36 -2.66
N ARG A 84 23.73 -45.43 -3.90
CA ARG A 84 24.62 -46.54 -4.30
C ARG A 84 25.95 -46.52 -3.56
N THR A 85 26.47 -45.35 -3.24
CA THR A 85 27.75 -45.19 -2.54
C THR A 85 27.63 -45.36 -1.03
N SER A 86 26.50 -44.94 -0.44
CA SER A 86 26.37 -44.77 1.01
C SER A 86 25.65 -45.89 1.73
N LEU A 87 24.93 -46.77 1.03
CA LEU A 87 24.17 -47.84 1.68
C LEU A 87 25.08 -48.95 2.19
N THR A 88 25.24 -49.01 3.51
CA THR A 88 25.88 -50.13 4.20
C THR A 88 24.93 -51.33 4.28
N THR A 89 25.48 -52.54 4.16
CA THR A 89 24.69 -53.77 4.32
C THR A 89 24.30 -53.96 5.78
N ILE A 90 23.00 -53.92 6.07
CA ILE A 90 22.46 -54.04 7.42
C ILE A 90 22.59 -55.48 7.92
N LYS A 91 23.33 -55.69 9.01
CA LYS A 91 23.54 -56.99 9.65
C LYS A 91 22.94 -57.08 11.05
N ASN A 92 22.74 -55.95 11.72
CA ASN A 92 22.25 -55.89 13.09
C ASN A 92 21.27 -54.72 13.31
N ARG A 93 20.63 -54.71 14.50
CA ARG A 93 19.59 -53.75 14.85
C ARG A 93 20.11 -52.31 14.94
N ASP A 94 21.35 -52.13 15.41
CA ASP A 94 21.96 -50.80 15.58
C ASP A 94 22.39 -50.19 14.24
N GLU A 95 22.71 -51.02 13.24
CA GLU A 95 23.00 -50.58 11.87
C GLU A 95 21.78 -50.06 11.11
N ILE A 96 20.56 -50.32 11.60
CA ILE A 96 19.32 -49.77 11.01
C ILE A 96 19.30 -48.24 11.14
N ASP A 97 19.64 -47.72 12.32
CA ASP A 97 19.64 -46.28 12.56
C ASP A 97 20.77 -45.58 11.80
N ILE A 98 21.91 -46.26 11.64
CA ILE A 98 23.03 -45.78 10.82
C ILE A 98 22.63 -45.72 9.35
N ALA A 99 22.03 -46.78 8.81
CA ALA A 99 21.53 -46.81 7.43
C ALA A 99 20.44 -45.75 7.19
N ASN A 100 19.55 -45.54 8.15
CA ASN A 100 18.54 -44.49 8.08
C ASN A 100 19.18 -43.09 8.06
N GLY A 101 20.18 -42.84 8.91
CA GLY A 101 20.96 -41.60 8.89
C GLY A 101 21.66 -41.35 7.56
N GLN A 102 22.24 -42.39 6.96
CA GLN A 102 22.88 -42.33 5.64
C GLN A 102 21.87 -41.98 4.53
N ILE A 103 20.70 -42.61 4.54
CA ILE A 103 19.61 -42.32 3.58
C ILE A 103 19.12 -40.88 3.76
N CYS A 104 18.85 -40.44 4.99
CA CYS A 104 18.43 -39.07 5.26
C CYS A 104 19.48 -38.05 4.81
N SER A 105 20.76 -38.32 5.06
CA SER A 105 21.85 -37.46 4.61
C SER A 105 21.90 -37.39 3.09
N ALA A 106 21.77 -38.51 2.38
CA ALA A 106 21.75 -38.54 0.93
C ALA A 106 20.54 -37.77 0.34
N ILE A 107 19.36 -37.94 0.94
CA ILE A 107 18.15 -37.19 0.53
C ILE A 107 18.35 -35.68 0.68
N ILE A 108 18.92 -35.24 1.82
CA ILE A 108 19.15 -33.83 2.11
C ILE A 108 20.24 -33.25 1.21
N SER A 109 21.36 -33.96 1.01
CA SER A 109 22.47 -33.53 0.17
C SER A 109 22.04 -33.38 -1.29
N ALA A 110 21.45 -34.42 -1.88
CA ALA A 110 20.93 -34.36 -3.24
C ALA A 110 19.90 -33.23 -3.41
N TYR A 111 19.05 -32.99 -2.42
CA TYR A 111 18.08 -31.88 -2.44
C TYR A 111 18.77 -30.52 -2.38
N HIS A 112 19.80 -30.37 -1.55
CA HIS A 112 20.55 -29.13 -1.39
C HIS A 112 21.38 -28.75 -2.62
N GLU A 113 21.94 -29.74 -3.31
CA GLU A 113 22.66 -29.54 -4.58
C GLU A 113 21.72 -29.05 -5.68
N ASN A 114 20.53 -29.63 -5.77
CA ASN A 114 19.59 -29.38 -6.86
C ASN A 114 18.56 -28.27 -6.57
N THR A 115 18.64 -27.64 -5.38
CA THR A 115 17.75 -26.53 -4.99
C THR A 115 18.53 -25.32 -4.52
N PRO A 116 18.96 -24.41 -5.42
CA PRO A 116 19.78 -23.26 -5.03
C PRO A 116 19.06 -22.35 -4.01
N LEU A 117 19.83 -21.82 -3.06
CA LEU A 117 19.32 -20.87 -2.07
C LEU A 117 18.93 -19.56 -2.76
N LYS A 118 17.66 -19.18 -2.64
CA LYS A 118 17.15 -17.89 -3.09
C LYS A 118 17.14 -16.92 -1.93
N THR A 119 17.60 -15.70 -2.18
CA THR A 119 17.58 -14.62 -1.20
C THR A 119 16.26 -13.86 -1.28
N LYS A 120 15.50 -13.76 -0.18
CA LYS A 120 14.37 -12.82 -0.12
C LYS A 120 14.91 -11.40 -0.22
N GLN A 121 14.60 -10.70 -1.31
CA GLN A 121 14.86 -9.27 -1.40
C GLN A 121 14.02 -8.54 -0.34
N ASP A 122 14.65 -7.65 0.42
CA ASP A 122 13.96 -6.83 1.41
C ASP A 122 13.15 -5.75 0.67
N ASN A 123 11.94 -6.10 0.25
CA ASN A 123 11.01 -5.20 -0.43
C ASN A 123 10.46 -4.09 0.49
N ARG A 124 10.97 -3.97 1.72
CA ARG A 124 10.55 -2.93 2.68
C ARG A 124 11.07 -1.54 2.32
N GLY A 125 12.07 -1.45 1.44
CA GLY A 125 12.54 -0.19 0.88
C GLY A 125 11.76 0.19 -0.38
N ALA A 126 11.25 1.43 -0.44
CA ALA A 126 10.71 1.96 -1.68
C ALA A 126 11.82 1.95 -2.76
N SER A 127 11.60 1.27 -3.88
CA SER A 127 12.58 1.09 -4.97
C SER A 127 13.12 2.39 -5.57
N TRP A 128 12.38 3.49 -5.43
CA TRP A 128 12.77 4.83 -5.86
C TRP A 128 13.58 5.61 -4.82
N TRP A 129 13.70 5.11 -3.59
CA TRP A 129 14.48 5.76 -2.54
C TRP A 129 15.98 5.58 -2.78
N ASN A 130 16.76 6.64 -2.57
CA ASN A 130 18.20 6.61 -2.84
C ASN A 130 18.97 7.56 -1.90
N LYS A 131 20.29 7.37 -1.80
CA LYS A 131 21.18 8.16 -0.93
C LYS A 131 21.14 9.67 -1.24
N LYS A 132 20.83 10.08 -2.48
CA LYS A 132 20.70 11.50 -2.86
C LYS A 132 19.46 12.13 -2.22
N LEU A 133 18.34 11.40 -2.18
CA LEU A 133 17.13 11.82 -1.48
C LEU A 133 17.35 11.89 0.03
N ASP A 134 18.13 10.99 0.62
CA ASP A 134 18.48 11.08 2.05
C ASP A 134 19.27 12.36 2.36
N LYS A 135 20.27 12.70 1.54
CA LYS A 135 21.04 13.94 1.69
C LYS A 135 20.13 15.17 1.60
N LYS A 136 19.26 15.23 0.58
CA LYS A 136 18.31 16.34 0.41
C LYS A 136 17.28 16.42 1.54
N ARG A 137 16.79 15.27 2.04
CA ARG A 137 15.86 15.21 3.18
C ARG A 137 16.50 15.75 4.46
N LYS A 138 17.76 15.38 4.73
CA LYS A 138 18.53 15.92 5.87
C LYS A 138 18.72 17.43 5.75
N GLU A 139 19.05 17.90 4.55
CA GLU A 139 19.25 19.33 4.28
C GLU A 139 17.96 20.14 4.45
N VAL A 140 16.83 19.68 3.91
CA VAL A 140 15.52 20.32 4.11
C VAL A 140 15.16 20.39 5.59
N ARG A 141 15.41 19.33 6.37
CA ARG A 141 15.18 19.34 7.82
C ARG A 141 16.08 20.33 8.55
N ARG A 142 17.35 20.41 8.18
CA ARG A 142 18.32 21.36 8.75
C ARG A 142 17.87 22.80 8.49
N LEU A 143 17.49 23.11 7.25
CA LEU A 143 17.01 24.44 6.85
C LEU A 143 15.66 24.78 7.48
N PHE A 144 14.77 23.81 7.65
CA PHE A 144 13.51 24.00 8.37
C PHE A 144 13.75 24.39 9.84
N ASN A 145 14.63 23.67 10.54
CA ASN A 145 14.95 23.97 11.93
C ASN A 145 15.64 25.34 12.06
N ARG A 146 16.49 25.71 11.10
CA ARG A 146 17.10 27.04 11.03
C ARG A 146 16.05 28.13 10.83
N ALA A 147 15.16 27.98 9.84
CA ALA A 147 14.11 28.94 9.53
C ALA A 147 13.14 29.14 10.70
N LYS A 148 12.85 28.09 11.48
CA LYS A 148 12.03 28.17 12.69
C LYS A 148 12.60 29.16 13.73
N ASN A 149 13.92 29.25 13.83
CA ASN A 149 14.61 30.13 14.78
C ASN A 149 14.94 31.50 14.20
N SER A 150 15.30 31.56 12.92
CA SER A 150 15.78 32.80 12.27
C SER A 150 14.71 33.58 11.53
N GLY A 151 13.50 33.04 11.34
CA GLY A 151 12.41 33.68 10.60
C GLY A 151 12.60 33.75 9.06
N ASN A 152 13.81 33.55 8.55
CA ASN A 152 14.09 33.47 7.12
C ASN A 152 13.70 32.09 6.53
N TRP A 153 12.69 32.07 5.66
CA TRP A 153 12.12 30.85 5.08
C TRP A 153 12.57 30.56 3.64
N ASP A 154 13.29 31.46 2.98
CA ASP A 154 13.53 31.38 1.54
C ASP A 154 14.43 30.21 1.16
N GLN A 155 15.50 30.00 1.93
CA GLN A 155 16.41 28.86 1.75
C GLN A 155 15.68 27.53 1.95
N TYR A 156 14.77 27.45 2.93
CA TYR A 156 13.94 26.27 3.16
C TYR A 156 12.98 26.02 1.99
N ARG A 157 12.26 27.05 1.51
CA ARG A 157 11.32 26.91 0.39
C ARG A 157 12.00 26.45 -0.89
N SER A 158 13.18 27.01 -1.18
CA SER A 158 14.00 26.59 -2.33
C SER A 158 14.44 25.14 -2.20
N ALA A 159 15.05 24.76 -1.06
CA ALA A 159 15.49 23.38 -0.82
C ALA A 159 14.34 22.35 -0.82
N LEU A 160 13.17 22.74 -0.29
CA LEU A 160 11.96 21.90 -0.31
C LEU A 160 11.46 21.67 -1.74
N THR A 161 11.47 22.72 -2.57
CA THR A 161 11.08 22.64 -3.98
C THR A 161 11.99 21.68 -4.74
N ASP A 162 13.31 21.81 -4.54
CA ASP A 162 14.31 20.93 -5.10
C ASP A 162 14.17 19.48 -4.64
N TYR A 163 13.95 19.27 -3.34
CA TYR A 163 13.72 17.94 -2.80
C TYR A 163 12.47 17.29 -3.41
N ASN A 164 11.36 18.03 -3.50
CA ASN A 164 10.12 17.54 -4.11
C ASN A 164 10.27 17.26 -5.61
N LYS A 165 11.06 18.07 -6.33
CA LYS A 165 11.40 17.84 -7.74
C LYS A 165 12.17 16.52 -7.91
N GLU A 166 13.17 16.30 -7.06
CA GLU A 166 13.95 15.06 -7.08
C GLU A 166 13.16 13.84 -6.65
N ILE A 167 12.22 13.95 -5.71
CA ILE A 167 11.27 12.86 -5.37
C ILE A 167 10.46 12.46 -6.59
N ARG A 168 9.87 13.43 -7.31
CA ARG A 168 9.11 13.16 -8.53
C ARG A 168 9.98 12.55 -9.62
N ARG A 169 11.23 13.00 -9.75
CA ARG A 169 12.20 12.45 -10.69
C ARG A 169 12.54 11.00 -10.35
N ALA A 170 12.89 10.71 -9.10
CA ALA A 170 13.26 9.37 -8.63
C ALA A 170 12.11 8.37 -8.78
N LYS A 171 10.87 8.76 -8.46
CA LYS A 171 9.68 7.93 -8.69
C LYS A 171 9.48 7.60 -10.17
N ARG A 172 9.55 8.60 -11.05
CA ARG A 172 9.41 8.39 -12.50
C ARG A 172 10.52 7.51 -13.07
N GLU A 173 11.76 7.75 -12.65
CA GLU A 173 12.91 6.96 -13.08
C GLU A 173 12.80 5.50 -12.64
N SER A 174 12.40 5.27 -11.39
CA SER A 174 12.18 3.91 -10.89
C SER A 174 11.03 3.20 -11.62
N TRP A 175 9.94 3.91 -11.92
CA TRP A 175 8.84 3.36 -12.72
C TRP A 175 9.28 3.04 -14.14
N ARG A 176 10.06 3.93 -14.78
CA ARG A 176 10.61 3.70 -16.11
C ARG A 176 11.46 2.43 -16.15
N ARG A 177 12.43 2.31 -15.24
CA ARG A 177 13.29 1.11 -15.14
C ARG A 177 12.49 -0.15 -14.86
N PHE A 178 11.46 -0.04 -14.03
CA PHE A 178 10.55 -1.16 -13.78
C PHE A 178 9.86 -1.59 -15.08
N CYS A 179 9.26 -0.66 -15.84
CA CYS A 179 8.65 -0.98 -17.13
C CYS A 179 9.65 -1.56 -18.14
N GLU A 180 10.85 -1.00 -18.25
CA GLU A 180 11.92 -1.50 -19.13
C GLU A 180 12.40 -2.91 -18.74
N SER A 181 12.36 -3.26 -17.46
CA SER A 181 12.78 -4.58 -16.96
C SER A 181 11.78 -5.72 -17.25
N ILE A 182 10.55 -5.38 -17.67
CA ILE A 182 9.50 -6.38 -17.89
C ILE A 182 9.69 -7.01 -19.27
N LYS A 183 10.19 -8.26 -19.26
CA LYS A 183 10.33 -9.10 -20.46
C LYS A 183 9.17 -10.08 -20.63
N ASP A 184 8.26 -10.14 -19.67
CA ASP A 184 7.25 -11.19 -19.53
C ASP A 184 5.82 -10.68 -19.82
N VAL A 185 5.09 -11.40 -20.69
CA VAL A 185 3.76 -11.02 -21.19
C VAL A 185 2.69 -11.01 -20.08
N PRO A 186 2.60 -12.01 -19.18
CA PRO A 186 1.72 -11.98 -18.00
C PRO A 186 1.92 -10.77 -17.07
N ARG A 187 3.16 -10.32 -16.85
CA ARG A 187 3.43 -9.14 -16.01
C ARG A 187 2.99 -7.84 -16.71
N SER A 188 3.26 -7.73 -18.00
CA SER A 188 2.84 -6.57 -18.81
C SER A 188 1.31 -6.44 -18.88
N THR A 189 0.59 -7.55 -19.12
CA THR A 189 -0.88 -7.57 -19.15
C THR A 189 -1.51 -7.21 -17.82
N ARG A 190 -0.92 -7.63 -16.69
CA ARG A 190 -1.39 -7.22 -15.35
C ARG A 190 -1.27 -5.71 -15.14
N ILE A 191 -0.18 -5.10 -15.57
CA ILE A 191 -0.01 -3.64 -15.52
C ILE A 191 -1.01 -2.96 -16.44
N HIS A 192 -1.16 -3.46 -17.66
CA HIS A 192 -2.15 -2.95 -18.61
C HIS A 192 -3.55 -2.97 -18.00
N LYS A 193 -3.96 -4.04 -17.31
CA LYS A 193 -5.26 -4.11 -16.59
C LYS A 193 -5.39 -3.10 -15.45
N ILE A 194 -4.31 -2.81 -14.73
CA ILE A 194 -4.31 -1.82 -13.64
C ILE A 194 -4.38 -0.39 -14.18
N LEU A 195 -3.72 -0.14 -15.31
CA LEU A 195 -3.65 1.18 -15.95
C LEU A 195 -4.84 1.45 -16.87
N SER A 196 -5.43 0.42 -17.46
CA SER A 196 -6.67 0.54 -18.22
C SER A 196 -7.73 1.08 -17.29
N ARG A 197 -8.45 2.12 -17.75
CA ARG A 197 -9.66 2.57 -17.06
C ARG A 197 -10.52 1.34 -16.82
N SER A 198 -11.07 1.18 -15.61
CA SER A 198 -12.17 0.23 -15.42
C SER A 198 -13.16 0.52 -16.55
N PRO A 199 -13.59 -0.51 -17.31
CA PRO A 199 -14.73 -0.34 -18.19
C PRO A 199 -15.79 0.30 -17.31
N VAL A 200 -16.23 1.51 -17.67
CA VAL A 200 -17.45 2.05 -17.07
C VAL A 200 -18.46 1.01 -17.48
N GLY A 201 -18.85 0.13 -16.53
CA GLY A 201 -19.66 -1.03 -16.85
C GLY A 201 -20.84 -0.53 -17.65
N GLU A 202 -20.93 -0.95 -18.91
CA GLU A 202 -22.14 -0.73 -19.69
C GLU A 202 -23.26 -1.30 -18.83
N CYS A 203 -24.21 -0.44 -18.45
CA CYS A 203 -25.30 -0.83 -17.57
C CYS A 203 -26.07 -1.94 -18.29
N GLY A 204 -25.97 -3.17 -17.78
CA GLY A 204 -26.57 -4.34 -18.42
C GLY A 204 -28.08 -4.16 -18.59
N SER A 205 -28.66 -4.74 -19.63
CA SER A 205 -30.08 -4.62 -19.94
C SER A 205 -30.96 -5.04 -18.75
N ILE A 206 -31.90 -4.19 -18.37
CA ILE A 206 -32.86 -4.45 -17.28
C ILE A 206 -34.20 -4.84 -17.87
N LYS A 207 -34.86 -5.82 -17.25
CA LYS A 207 -36.19 -6.28 -17.65
C LYS A 207 -37.26 -5.28 -17.21
N ARG A 208 -38.09 -4.86 -18.15
CA ARG A 208 -39.23 -3.98 -17.94
C ARG A 208 -40.42 -4.73 -17.33
N PRO A 209 -41.39 -4.01 -16.73
CA PRO A 209 -42.63 -4.61 -16.22
C PRO A 209 -43.50 -5.30 -17.30
N ASP A 210 -43.34 -4.90 -18.57
CA ASP A 210 -44.02 -5.49 -19.73
C ASP A 210 -43.39 -6.82 -20.22
N GLY A 211 -42.28 -7.24 -19.61
CA GLY A 211 -41.55 -8.45 -19.97
C GLY A 211 -40.43 -8.28 -21.00
N SER A 212 -40.30 -7.11 -21.63
CA SER A 212 -39.23 -6.76 -22.57
C SER A 212 -37.93 -6.34 -21.85
N TYR A 213 -36.82 -6.24 -22.59
CA TYR A 213 -35.53 -5.77 -22.06
C TYR A 213 -35.20 -4.37 -22.59
N THR A 214 -34.29 -3.66 -21.92
CA THR A 214 -33.74 -2.40 -22.43
C THR A 214 -32.64 -2.66 -23.47
N ASP A 215 -32.69 -1.94 -24.58
CA ASP A 215 -31.79 -2.17 -25.73
C ASP A 215 -30.54 -1.29 -25.70
N SER A 216 -30.51 -0.31 -24.79
CA SER A 216 -29.38 0.60 -24.60
C SER A 216 -29.08 0.86 -23.14
N GLY A 217 -27.81 1.07 -22.80
CA GLY A 217 -27.39 1.43 -21.44
C GLY A 217 -27.99 2.74 -20.94
N MET A 218 -28.39 3.65 -21.84
CA MET A 218 -29.07 4.89 -21.48
C MET A 218 -30.51 4.61 -21.02
N GLU A 219 -31.20 3.70 -21.70
CA GLU A 219 -32.55 3.28 -21.36
C GLU A 219 -32.57 2.49 -20.03
N THR A 220 -31.57 1.64 -19.82
CA THR A 220 -31.31 0.97 -18.53
C THR A 220 -31.15 1.99 -17.39
N LEU A 221 -30.34 3.04 -17.60
CA LEU A 221 -30.11 4.09 -16.60
C LEU A 221 -31.36 4.92 -16.32
N GLN A 222 -32.15 5.21 -17.35
CA GLN A 222 -33.40 5.96 -17.22
C GLN A 222 -34.45 5.16 -16.44
N LEU A 223 -34.55 3.86 -16.70
CA LEU A 223 -35.47 2.96 -15.99
C LEU A 223 -35.04 2.75 -14.52
N LEU A 224 -33.74 2.67 -14.24
CA LEU A 224 -33.20 2.68 -12.88
C LEU A 224 -33.52 3.99 -12.16
N ALA A 225 -33.29 5.13 -12.81
CA ALA A 225 -33.58 6.45 -12.24
C ALA A 225 -35.07 6.58 -11.90
N LEU A 226 -35.96 6.17 -12.82
CA LEU A 226 -37.40 6.25 -12.65
C LEU A 226 -37.91 5.34 -11.51
N ASN A 227 -37.38 4.13 -11.39
CA ASN A 227 -37.78 3.19 -10.33
C ASN A 227 -37.23 3.58 -8.95
N HIS A 228 -35.98 4.04 -8.87
CA HIS A 228 -35.34 4.34 -7.60
C HIS A 228 -35.63 5.76 -7.08
N PHE A 229 -36.02 6.69 -7.96
CA PHE A 229 -36.32 8.07 -7.61
C PHE A 229 -37.67 8.51 -8.22
N PRO A 230 -38.80 7.96 -7.74
CA PRO A 230 -40.12 8.36 -8.22
C PRO A 230 -40.34 9.85 -7.93
N GLY A 231 -40.38 10.66 -8.99
CA GLY A 231 -40.50 12.13 -8.92
C GLY A 231 -39.36 12.92 -9.57
N SER A 232 -38.26 12.29 -9.97
CA SER A 232 -37.24 12.96 -10.79
C SER A 232 -37.69 12.98 -12.26
N LEU A 233 -38.21 14.12 -12.71
CA LEU A 233 -38.56 14.35 -14.13
C LEU A 233 -37.27 14.61 -14.93
N SER A 234 -37.02 13.79 -15.95
CA SER A 234 -36.11 14.16 -17.04
C SER A 234 -36.85 15.15 -17.92
N LEU A 235 -36.43 16.41 -17.91
CA LEU A 235 -36.93 17.41 -18.84
C LEU A 235 -36.33 17.13 -20.22
N ASP A 236 -37.00 16.32 -21.02
CA ASP A 236 -36.79 16.32 -22.45
C ASP A 236 -38.13 16.54 -23.17
N ASP A 237 -38.07 17.48 -24.10
CA ASP A 237 -39.03 17.86 -25.14
C ASP A 237 -40.27 18.70 -24.75
N GLU A 238 -40.04 20.00 -24.51
CA GLU A 238 -40.88 21.02 -25.15
C GLU A 238 -40.06 21.90 -26.10
N GLN A 239 -40.59 22.05 -27.30
CA GLN A 239 -40.02 22.77 -28.43
C GLN A 239 -40.07 24.29 -28.20
N GLY A 240 -38.93 24.95 -28.41
CA GLY A 240 -38.91 26.34 -28.83
C GLY A 240 -38.28 27.34 -27.86
N THR A 241 -37.19 27.95 -28.36
CA THR A 241 -36.74 29.34 -28.11
C THR A 241 -35.85 29.61 -26.89
N THR A 242 -34.54 29.62 -27.13
CA THR A 242 -33.58 30.74 -26.97
C THR A 242 -32.19 30.19 -26.60
N PRO A 243 -31.10 30.64 -27.25
CA PRO A 243 -29.76 30.31 -26.80
C PRO A 243 -29.47 31.09 -25.51
N VAL A 244 -29.76 30.48 -24.36
CA VAL A 244 -29.39 31.03 -23.06
C VAL A 244 -27.88 31.09 -22.98
N ALA A 245 -27.35 32.29 -22.83
CA ALA A 245 -25.94 32.56 -22.70
C ALA A 245 -25.33 31.73 -21.55
N HIS A 246 -24.14 31.19 -21.79
CA HIS A 246 -23.42 30.36 -20.84
C HIS A 246 -22.97 31.20 -19.64
N ASP A 247 -23.78 31.23 -18.57
CA ASP A 247 -23.43 31.99 -17.38
C ASP A 247 -22.14 31.44 -16.72
N PRO A 248 -21.14 32.30 -16.47
CA PRO A 248 -19.92 31.93 -15.78
C PRO A 248 -20.24 31.38 -14.39
N TYR A 249 -19.47 30.37 -13.96
CA TYR A 249 -19.62 29.77 -12.64
C TYR A 249 -19.61 30.86 -11.54
N PRO A 250 -20.68 30.97 -10.73
CA PRO A 250 -20.86 32.07 -9.77
C PRO A 250 -19.91 31.99 -8.56
N GLY A 251 -19.11 30.91 -8.46
CA GLY A 251 -18.16 30.71 -7.39
C GLY A 251 -18.74 29.88 -6.23
N CYS A 252 -17.87 29.12 -5.56
CA CYS A 252 -18.24 28.21 -4.47
C CYS A 252 -18.95 28.93 -3.31
N ARG A 253 -18.62 30.22 -3.10
CA ARG A 253 -19.23 31.04 -2.06
C ARG A 253 -20.71 31.31 -2.31
N GLU A 254 -21.07 31.52 -3.57
CA GLU A 254 -22.45 31.77 -3.98
C GLU A 254 -23.28 30.49 -3.94
N ALA A 255 -22.69 29.39 -4.45
CA ALA A 255 -23.29 28.05 -4.40
C ALA A 255 -23.56 27.60 -2.95
N LEU A 256 -22.61 27.81 -2.03
CA LEU A 256 -22.80 27.49 -0.62
C LEU A 256 -23.89 28.36 0.02
N ARG A 257 -23.99 29.64 -0.32
CA ARG A 257 -25.05 30.51 0.21
C ARG A 257 -26.43 30.01 -0.21
N ARG A 258 -26.65 29.76 -1.51
CA ARG A 258 -27.93 29.25 -2.02
C ARG A 258 -28.28 27.89 -1.41
N ALA A 259 -27.29 27.01 -1.25
CA ALA A 259 -27.50 25.71 -0.59
C ALA A 259 -27.92 25.85 0.88
N PHE A 260 -27.40 26.82 1.63
CA PHE A 260 -27.83 27.07 3.00
C PHE A 260 -29.22 27.71 3.06
N GLN A 261 -29.56 28.60 2.12
CA GLN A 261 -30.89 29.17 1.99
C GLN A 261 -31.96 28.11 1.70
N LEU A 262 -31.69 27.18 0.77
CA LEU A 262 -32.57 26.05 0.48
C LEU A 262 -32.77 25.11 1.67
N ARG A 263 -31.81 25.08 2.59
CA ARG A 263 -31.89 24.31 3.85
C ARG A 263 -32.58 25.08 4.98
N GLY A 264 -33.13 26.26 4.70
CA GLY A 264 -33.84 27.10 5.68
C GLY A 264 -32.92 27.77 6.70
N VAL A 265 -31.62 27.91 6.41
CA VAL A 265 -30.71 28.62 7.29
C VAL A 265 -31.00 30.13 7.20
N PRO A 266 -31.19 30.83 8.34
CA PRO A 266 -31.41 32.27 8.33
C PRO A 266 -30.24 33.01 7.68
N ASP A 267 -30.53 34.00 6.83
CA ASP A 267 -29.51 34.74 6.06
C ASP A 267 -28.40 35.36 6.94
N ALA A 268 -28.75 35.75 8.16
CA ALA A 268 -27.82 36.28 9.15
C ALA A 268 -26.75 35.25 9.63
N ALA A 269 -27.05 33.95 9.59
CA ALA A 269 -26.17 32.88 10.06
C ALA A 269 -25.24 32.33 8.97
N ILE A 270 -25.56 32.59 7.69
CA ILE A 270 -24.81 32.05 6.54
C ILE A 270 -23.35 32.53 6.51
N PRO A 271 -23.01 33.82 6.78
CA PRO A 271 -21.63 34.27 6.80
C PRO A 271 -20.78 33.53 7.84
N THR A 272 -21.34 33.28 9.03
CA THR A 272 -20.68 32.59 10.14
C THR A 272 -20.46 31.12 9.84
N LEU A 273 -21.47 30.43 9.30
CA LEU A 273 -21.34 29.03 8.87
C LEU A 273 -20.37 28.85 7.71
N ARG A 274 -20.27 29.83 6.81
CA ARG A 274 -19.25 29.83 5.76
C ARG A 274 -17.85 30.06 6.33
N ALA A 275 -17.72 30.92 7.34
CA ALA A 275 -16.45 31.20 7.99
C ALA A 275 -15.93 30.03 8.86
N SER A 276 -16.84 29.18 9.38
CA SER A 276 -16.47 27.98 10.13
C SER A 276 -15.88 26.87 9.24
N LEU A 277 -16.14 26.90 7.92
CA LEU A 277 -15.52 25.97 6.98
C LEU A 277 -14.04 26.30 6.78
N SER A 278 -13.17 25.30 6.98
CA SER A 278 -11.73 25.45 6.75
C SER A 278 -11.42 25.87 5.30
N LYS A 279 -10.34 26.65 5.10
CA LYS A 279 -9.89 27.05 3.75
C LYS A 279 -9.65 25.86 2.82
N ASN A 280 -9.31 24.68 3.38
CA ASN A 280 -9.07 23.47 2.60
C ASN A 280 -10.39 22.81 2.16
N THR A 281 -11.39 22.77 3.04
CA THR A 281 -12.75 22.31 2.74
C THR A 281 -13.39 23.16 1.65
N GLN A 282 -13.24 24.50 1.72
CA GLN A 282 -13.75 25.41 0.69
C GLN A 282 -13.12 25.14 -0.69
N LYS A 283 -11.82 24.83 -0.75
CA LYS A 283 -11.13 24.47 -2.01
C LYS A 283 -11.63 23.15 -2.59
N GLN A 284 -11.84 22.15 -1.74
CA GLN A 284 -12.38 20.85 -2.15
C GLN A 284 -13.79 21.02 -2.74
N TYR A 285 -14.66 21.71 -2.01
CA TYR A 285 -16.02 22.02 -2.49
C TYR A 285 -16.00 22.80 -3.80
N ASN A 286 -15.13 23.79 -3.94
CA ASN A 286 -15.02 24.54 -5.19
C ASN A 286 -14.66 23.64 -6.38
N SER A 287 -13.76 22.68 -6.20
CA SER A 287 -13.39 21.74 -7.28
C SER A 287 -14.56 20.85 -7.71
N THR A 288 -15.42 20.46 -6.77
CA THR A 288 -16.60 19.65 -7.02
C THR A 288 -17.70 20.48 -7.67
N PHE A 289 -17.98 21.68 -7.15
CA PHE A 289 -18.99 22.59 -7.70
C PHE A 289 -18.64 23.07 -9.10
N VAL A 290 -17.37 23.33 -9.42
CA VAL A 290 -16.96 23.65 -10.79
C VAL A 290 -17.26 22.49 -11.75
N LYS A 291 -17.05 21.25 -11.33
CA LYS A 291 -17.36 20.07 -12.17
C LYS A 291 -18.86 19.86 -12.32
N TRP A 292 -19.61 20.03 -11.23
CA TRP A 292 -21.07 19.94 -11.23
C TRP A 292 -21.70 21.04 -12.09
N TRP A 293 -21.22 22.29 -11.98
CA TRP A 293 -21.68 23.41 -12.81
C TRP A 293 -21.41 23.17 -14.30
N LYS A 294 -20.22 22.69 -14.65
CA LYS A 294 -19.90 22.29 -16.03
C LYS A 294 -20.84 21.19 -16.52
N TRP A 295 -21.08 20.17 -15.70
CA TRP A 295 -21.99 19.08 -16.01
C TRP A 295 -23.44 19.57 -16.20
N CYS A 296 -23.91 20.52 -15.39
CA CYS A 296 -25.24 21.11 -15.53
C CYS A 296 -25.36 21.97 -16.81
N ASN A 297 -24.32 22.76 -17.11
CA ASN A 297 -24.26 23.55 -18.34
C ASN A 297 -24.23 22.68 -19.60
N ASP A 298 -23.47 21.58 -19.57
CA ASP A 298 -23.37 20.64 -20.68
C ASP A 298 -24.69 19.90 -20.95
N ARG A 299 -25.61 19.84 -19.97
CA ARG A 299 -26.86 19.06 -20.02
C ARG A 299 -28.14 19.88 -19.97
N LYS A 300 -28.06 21.22 -20.01
CA LYS A 300 -29.22 22.15 -19.91
C LYS A 300 -30.14 21.89 -18.70
N THR A 301 -29.65 21.27 -17.63
CA THR A 301 -30.43 21.05 -16.41
C THR A 301 -30.52 22.35 -15.62
N SER A 302 -31.73 22.75 -15.19
CA SER A 302 -31.96 24.00 -14.44
C SER A 302 -30.92 24.24 -13.35
N GLN A 303 -30.30 25.41 -13.42
CA GLN A 303 -29.37 25.90 -12.41
C GLN A 303 -30.16 26.30 -11.16
N LEU A 304 -29.67 25.90 -9.98
CA LEU A 304 -30.21 26.25 -8.65
C LEU A 304 -30.44 27.75 -8.46
#